data_AF-A0A7L5ADA8-F1
#
_entry.id   AF-A0A7L5ADA8-F1
#
_cell.length_a   1.000
_cell.length_b   1.000
_cell.length_c   1.000
_cell.angle_alpha   90.00
_cell.angle_beta   90.00
_cell.angle_gamma   90.00
#
_symmetry.space_group_name_H-M   'P 1'
#
loop_
_entity.id
_entity.type
_entity.pdbx_description
1 polymer ?
#
loop_
_entity_poly.entity_id
_entity_poly.type
_entity_poly.pdbx_seq_one_letter_code
_entity_poly.pdbx_strand_id
1 'polypeptide(L)'
;MLLGILFIALGMYWLERLNQQQRQISTGWFLLLFLILTTAFAVLYPISLKHTLNSGSDREDALRIELNAVHHHQYPYDTHTFLGNPPTPLPGAVLLAAPFFAFGHIAWQNFLWLALFFIFTISFFRYRATALLFLAVFLLLAPANLSDFTSGGDYLTNFFYLAIAVALFIRSLDRTFYVCIPAALFLGVTLSSRIVYALILIPLLALTLQRTSRSRTIALFAIILIAAAAITLPVFTPHAFTHLLQQLDQNASKLRYIPSALHPRWTLPVLAVIVACTTFLVHMNLPRIFLTLSITSFVMLAPFVIAFSLHAKKLSYEFSYLSVCVLSFSLWALSRYERLPVCAPHELPKVHNRL
;
A
#
# COMPACT_ATOMS: atom_id res chain seq x y z
N MET A 1 11.22 13.52 -16.05
CA MET A 1 9.86 14.05 -15.86
C MET A 1 9.05 14.06 -17.16
N LEU A 2 9.55 14.66 -18.25
CA LEU A 2 8.84 14.71 -19.55
C LEU A 2 8.44 13.33 -20.12
N LEU A 3 9.35 12.36 -20.11
CA LEU A 3 9.04 10.99 -20.54
C LEU A 3 7.89 10.37 -19.73
N GLY A 4 7.86 10.58 -18.41
CA GLY A 4 6.78 10.08 -17.55
C GLY A 4 5.42 10.69 -17.89
N ILE A 5 5.38 12.01 -18.13
CA ILE A 5 4.17 12.70 -18.56
C ILE A 5 3.70 12.18 -19.93
N LEU A 6 4.62 11.99 -20.87
CA LEU A 6 4.31 11.45 -22.19
C LEU A 6 3.75 10.03 -22.10
N PHE A 7 4.35 9.15 -21.29
CA PHE A 7 3.86 7.78 -21.07
C PHE A 7 2.46 7.77 -20.44
N ILE A 8 2.19 8.64 -19.47
CA ILE A 8 0.86 8.78 -18.88
C ILE A 8 -0.14 9.27 -19.93
N ALA A 9 0.20 10.30 -20.71
CA ALA A 9 -0.66 10.83 -21.76
C ALA A 9 -0.99 9.79 -22.84
N LEU A 10 0.01 9.06 -23.32
CA LEU A 10 -0.17 7.96 -24.27
C LEU A 10 -1.00 6.82 -23.67
N GLY A 11 -0.75 6.46 -22.41
CA GLY A 11 -1.52 5.46 -21.67
C GLY A 11 -2.99 5.86 -21.53
N MET A 12 -3.27 7.12 -21.22
CA MET A 12 -4.63 7.66 -21.13
C MET A 12 -5.33 7.69 -22.49
N TYR A 13 -4.64 8.13 -23.54
CA TYR A 13 -5.16 8.10 -24.92
C TYR A 13 -5.51 6.68 -25.37
N TRP A 14 -4.62 5.72 -25.11
CA TRP A 14 -4.84 4.32 -25.42
C TRP A 14 -6.01 3.73 -24.61
N LEU A 15 -6.10 4.08 -23.32
CA LEU A 15 -7.19 3.67 -22.44
C LEU A 15 -8.54 4.17 -22.93
N GLU A 16 -8.63 5.44 -23.32
CA GLU A 16 -9.84 6.03 -23.87
C GLU A 16 -10.31 5.28 -25.11
N ARG A 17 -9.39 5.03 -26.05
CA ARG A 17 -9.69 4.32 -27.30
C ARG A 17 -10.18 2.89 -27.05
N LEU A 18 -9.55 2.15 -26.13
CA LEU A 18 -9.97 0.78 -25.83
C LEU A 18 -11.29 0.71 -25.06
N ASN A 19 -11.50 1.62 -24.11
CA ASN A 19 -12.74 1.68 -23.36
C ASN A 19 -13.92 2.04 -24.28
N GLN A 20 -13.73 2.96 -25.23
CA GLN A 20 -14.74 3.29 -26.25
C GLN A 20 -15.08 2.11 -27.16
N GLN A 21 -14.08 1.30 -27.55
CA GLN A 21 -14.29 0.15 -28.42
C GLN A 21 -14.92 -1.07 -27.72
N GLN A 22 -15.15 -1.01 -26.40
CA GLN A 22 -15.62 -2.13 -25.56
C GLN A 22 -14.86 -3.45 -25.80
N ARG A 23 -13.62 -3.38 -26.30
CA ARG A 23 -12.82 -4.57 -26.55
C ARG A 23 -12.47 -5.18 -25.20
N GLN A 24 -13.05 -6.35 -24.93
CA GLN A 24 -12.79 -7.05 -23.69
C GLN A 24 -11.33 -7.50 -23.67
N ILE A 25 -10.53 -6.90 -22.78
CA ILE A 25 -9.19 -7.39 -22.48
C ILE A 25 -9.32 -8.81 -21.91
N SER A 26 -8.76 -9.77 -22.63
CA SER A 26 -8.75 -11.17 -22.23
C SER A 26 -7.89 -11.39 -21.00
N THR A 27 -8.23 -12.40 -20.19
CA THR A 27 -7.44 -12.81 -19.01
C THR A 27 -5.98 -13.13 -19.35
N GLY A 28 -5.69 -13.54 -20.60
CA GLY A 28 -4.33 -13.78 -21.09
C GLY A 28 -3.37 -12.61 -20.95
N TRP A 29 -3.84 -11.35 -21.04
CA TRP A 29 -2.96 -10.18 -20.85
C TRP A 29 -2.53 -9.99 -19.39
N PHE A 30 -3.42 -10.29 -18.44
CA PHE A 30 -3.09 -10.27 -17.03
C PHE A 30 -2.12 -11.39 -16.66
N LEU A 31 -2.34 -12.59 -17.21
CA LEU A 31 -1.42 -13.71 -17.05
C LEU A 31 -0.04 -13.38 -17.63
N LEU A 32 0.02 -12.79 -18.82
CA LEU A 32 1.27 -12.36 -19.44
C LEU A 32 2.01 -11.34 -18.55
N LEU A 33 1.31 -10.31 -18.05
CA LEU A 33 1.92 -9.31 -17.17
C LEU A 33 2.42 -9.95 -15.85
N PHE A 34 1.63 -10.85 -15.27
CA PHE A 34 2.03 -11.59 -14.06
C PHE A 34 3.27 -12.45 -14.30
N LEU A 35 3.34 -13.13 -15.45
CA LEU A 35 4.51 -13.92 -15.86
C LEU A 35 5.74 -13.02 -16.07
N ILE A 36 5.59 -11.88 -16.73
CA ILE A 36 6.69 -10.91 -16.91
C ILE A 36 7.24 -10.45 -15.55
N LEU A 37 6.37 -10.07 -14.61
CA LEU A 37 6.79 -9.67 -13.26
C LEU A 37 7.43 -10.82 -12.49
N THR A 38 6.90 -12.03 -12.64
CA THR A 38 7.46 -13.24 -12.01
C THR A 38 8.84 -13.58 -12.56
N THR A 39 9.02 -13.52 -13.88
CA THR A 39 10.31 -13.71 -14.53
C THR A 39 11.30 -12.62 -14.13
N ALA A 40 10.87 -11.36 -14.08
CA ALA A 40 11.69 -10.25 -13.62
C ALA A 40 12.18 -10.49 -12.18
N PHE A 41 11.29 -10.93 -11.27
CA PHE A 41 11.68 -11.32 -9.91
C PHE A 41 12.68 -12.47 -9.92
N ALA A 42 12.38 -13.57 -10.63
CA ALA A 42 13.25 -14.75 -10.65
C ALA A 42 14.69 -14.45 -11.13
N VAL A 43 14.84 -13.49 -12.05
CA VAL A 43 16.15 -13.06 -12.57
C VAL A 43 16.82 -12.03 -11.66
N LEU A 44 16.09 -10.99 -11.24
CA LEU A 44 16.66 -9.83 -10.53
C LEU A 44 16.84 -10.08 -9.03
N TYR A 45 16.04 -10.93 -8.41
CA TYR A 45 16.13 -11.22 -6.98
C TYR A 45 17.47 -11.88 -6.58
N PRO A 46 17.97 -12.93 -7.26
CA PRO A 46 19.29 -13.49 -6.96
C PRO A 46 20.43 -12.48 -7.17
N ILE A 47 20.28 -11.53 -8.08
CA ILE A 47 21.26 -10.48 -8.32
C ILE A 47 21.25 -9.47 -7.16
N SER A 48 20.05 -9.10 -6.70
CA SER A 48 19.85 -8.25 -5.52
C SER A 48 20.45 -8.86 -4.26
N LEU A 49 20.25 -10.16 -4.03
CA LEU A 49 20.81 -10.91 -2.89
C LEU A 49 22.34 -10.91 -2.85
N LYS A 50 23.00 -10.86 -4.02
CA LYS A 50 24.47 -10.84 -4.08
C LYS A 50 25.07 -9.46 -3.77
N HIS A 51 24.25 -8.43 -3.58
CA HIS A 51 24.69 -7.04 -3.36
C HIS A 51 25.67 -6.51 -4.43
N THR A 52 25.60 -7.06 -5.65
CA THR A 52 26.60 -6.82 -6.71
C THR A 52 26.38 -5.52 -7.48
N LEU A 53 25.11 -5.13 -7.70
CA LEU A 53 24.76 -3.96 -8.51
C LEU A 53 24.48 -2.70 -7.69
N ASN A 54 24.31 -2.83 -6.37
CA ASN A 54 24.18 -1.73 -5.41
C ASN A 54 24.23 -2.32 -3.99
N SER A 55 24.21 -1.45 -2.96
CA SER A 55 24.07 -1.84 -1.55
C SER A 55 22.81 -2.68 -1.27
N GLY A 56 21.87 -2.78 -2.22
CA GLY A 56 20.67 -3.61 -2.12
C GLY A 56 19.59 -2.99 -1.23
N SER A 57 18.55 -3.77 -0.98
CA SER A 57 17.48 -3.48 -0.03
C SER A 57 17.63 -4.45 1.13
N ASP A 58 17.54 -3.96 2.36
CA ASP A 58 17.65 -4.73 3.60
C ASP A 58 16.30 -5.12 4.20
N ARG A 59 15.23 -4.95 3.43
CA ARG A 59 13.84 -5.11 3.90
C ARG A 59 13.44 -6.57 4.08
N GLU A 60 13.84 -7.43 3.14
CA GLU A 60 13.64 -8.89 3.30
C GLU A 60 14.47 -9.41 4.48
N ASP A 61 15.71 -8.92 4.61
CA ASP A 61 16.62 -9.25 5.71
C ASP A 61 16.03 -8.82 7.06
N ALA A 62 15.44 -7.62 7.15
CA ALA A 62 14.72 -7.18 8.34
C ALA A 62 13.62 -8.18 8.76
N LEU A 63 12.75 -8.60 7.84
CA LEU A 63 11.72 -9.60 8.14
C LEU A 63 12.32 -10.95 8.58
N ARG A 64 13.43 -11.35 7.96
CA ARG A 64 14.15 -12.59 8.30
C ARG A 64 14.72 -12.55 9.71
N ILE A 65 15.39 -11.46 10.05
CA ILE A 65 16.01 -11.26 11.35
C ILE A 65 14.93 -11.17 12.42
N GLU A 66 13.85 -10.43 12.20
CA GLU A 66 12.73 -10.34 13.15
C GLU A 66 12.09 -11.71 13.40
N LEU A 67 11.81 -12.49 12.33
CA LEU A 67 11.26 -13.84 12.46
C LEU A 67 12.22 -14.78 13.18
N ASN A 68 13.52 -14.69 12.89
CA ASN A 68 14.54 -15.49 13.55
C ASN A 68 14.64 -15.15 15.04
N ALA A 69 14.61 -13.86 15.39
CA ALA A 69 14.63 -13.42 16.79
C ALA A 69 13.38 -13.89 17.54
N VAL A 70 12.18 -13.73 16.95
CA VAL A 70 10.93 -14.25 17.54
C VAL A 70 10.99 -15.76 17.73
N HIS A 71 11.55 -16.50 16.77
CA HIS A 71 11.73 -17.96 16.87
C HIS A 71 12.66 -18.36 18.02
N HIS A 72 13.67 -17.54 18.33
CA HIS A 72 14.61 -17.76 19.43
C HIS A 72 14.19 -17.07 20.74
N HIS A 73 12.94 -16.58 20.84
CA HIS A 73 12.44 -15.82 22.00
C HIS A 73 13.28 -14.58 22.36
N GLN A 74 13.90 -13.97 21.36
CA GLN A 74 14.67 -12.73 21.47
C GLN A 74 13.82 -11.54 21.03
N TYR A 75 14.12 -10.36 21.57
CA TYR A 75 13.46 -9.14 21.14
C TYR A 75 13.91 -8.76 19.72
N PRO A 76 13.01 -8.72 18.72
CA PRO A 76 13.40 -8.65 17.32
C PRO A 76 14.05 -7.31 16.91
N TYR A 77 13.82 -6.25 17.68
CA TYR A 77 14.25 -4.90 17.33
C TYR A 77 15.60 -4.45 17.94
N ASP A 78 16.29 -5.35 18.67
CA ASP A 78 17.66 -5.11 19.13
C ASP A 78 18.73 -5.52 18.10
N THR A 79 18.28 -6.13 17.02
CA THR A 79 19.13 -6.60 15.93
C THR A 79 19.22 -5.55 14.82
N HIS A 80 20.22 -5.70 13.95
CA HIS A 80 20.44 -4.81 12.83
C HIS A 80 20.53 -5.61 11.54
N THR A 81 20.02 -5.04 10.46
CA THR A 81 20.15 -5.59 9.11
C THR A 81 21.60 -5.60 8.65
N PHE A 82 21.89 -6.24 7.52
CA PHE A 82 23.22 -6.18 6.91
C PHE A 82 23.68 -4.75 6.54
N LEU A 83 22.76 -3.79 6.42
CA LEU A 83 23.06 -2.36 6.23
C LEU A 83 23.23 -1.59 7.54
N GLY A 84 23.13 -2.27 8.69
CA GLY A 84 23.21 -1.66 10.02
C GLY A 84 21.95 -0.93 10.45
N ASN A 85 20.86 -1.01 9.68
CA ASN A 85 19.61 -0.33 10.03
C ASN A 85 18.82 -1.16 11.06
N PRO A 86 18.10 -0.52 11.99
CA PRO A 86 17.13 -1.22 12.81
C PRO A 86 15.99 -1.74 11.91
N PRO A 87 15.44 -2.92 12.20
CA PRO A 87 14.30 -3.44 11.46
C PRO A 87 13.06 -2.58 11.79
N THR A 88 12.25 -2.33 10.75
CA THR A 88 11.09 -1.42 10.80
C THR A 88 9.72 -2.07 10.57
N PRO A 89 9.59 -3.29 10.00
CA PRO A 89 8.30 -3.97 9.97
C PRO A 89 7.74 -4.16 11.38
N LEU A 90 6.42 -4.01 11.52
CA LEU A 90 5.74 -4.31 12.78
C LEU A 90 5.26 -5.77 12.80
N PRO A 91 4.89 -6.34 13.97
CA PRO A 91 4.60 -7.76 14.11
C PRO A 91 3.51 -8.32 13.20
N GLY A 92 2.61 -7.48 12.67
CA GLY A 92 1.65 -7.88 11.64
C GLY A 92 2.32 -8.32 10.33
N ALA A 93 3.38 -7.63 9.90
CA ALA A 93 4.15 -8.01 8.71
C ALA A 93 4.89 -9.34 8.94
N VAL A 94 5.50 -9.48 10.12
CA VAL A 94 6.16 -10.71 10.59
C VAL A 94 5.18 -11.89 10.52
N LEU A 95 3.97 -11.73 11.06
CA LEU A 95 2.96 -12.79 11.04
C LEU A 95 2.54 -13.18 9.61
N LEU A 96 2.35 -12.21 8.71
CA LEU A 96 1.98 -12.48 7.32
C LEU A 96 3.12 -13.12 6.52
N ALA A 97 4.36 -12.85 6.89
CA ALA A 97 5.57 -13.43 6.29
C ALA A 97 5.93 -14.81 6.87
N ALA A 98 5.48 -15.13 8.09
CA ALA A 98 5.86 -16.34 8.82
C ALA A 98 5.68 -17.66 8.04
N PRO A 99 4.57 -17.88 7.29
CA PRO A 99 4.43 -19.10 6.50
C PRO A 99 5.55 -19.27 5.46
N PHE A 100 5.97 -18.17 4.83
CA PHE A 100 7.01 -18.18 3.80
C PHE A 100 8.42 -18.33 4.37
N PHE A 101 8.64 -17.82 5.58
CA PHE A 101 9.84 -18.08 6.35
C PHE A 101 9.98 -19.56 6.70
N ALA A 102 8.90 -20.23 7.08
CA ALA A 102 8.91 -21.67 7.36
C ALA A 102 9.31 -22.50 6.13
N PHE A 103 9.03 -22.02 4.91
CA PHE A 103 9.50 -22.61 3.65
C PHE A 103 10.91 -22.15 3.23
N GLY A 104 11.61 -21.37 4.05
CA GLY A 104 12.97 -20.87 3.77
C GLY A 104 13.04 -19.71 2.77
N HIS A 105 11.90 -19.18 2.31
CA HIS A 105 11.83 -18.21 1.21
C HIS A 105 10.82 -17.09 1.50
N ILE A 106 11.16 -16.16 2.41
CA ILE A 106 10.30 -15.04 2.81
C ILE A 106 9.77 -14.24 1.62
N ALA A 107 10.63 -13.97 0.64
CA ALA A 107 10.29 -13.15 -0.51
C ALA A 107 9.19 -13.76 -1.40
N TRP A 108 8.89 -15.06 -1.27
CA TRP A 108 7.77 -15.70 -1.99
C TRP A 108 6.40 -15.15 -1.60
N GLN A 109 6.28 -14.50 -0.44
CA GLN A 109 5.05 -13.80 -0.07
C GLN A 109 4.63 -12.77 -1.11
N ASN A 110 5.61 -12.16 -1.80
CA ASN A 110 5.36 -11.13 -2.81
C ASN A 110 4.52 -11.71 -3.96
N PHE A 111 4.70 -12.98 -4.34
CA PHE A 111 3.91 -13.62 -5.40
C PHE A 111 2.45 -13.85 -4.98
N LEU A 112 2.23 -14.34 -3.75
CA LEU A 112 0.88 -14.54 -3.24
C LEU A 112 0.13 -13.21 -3.22
N TRP A 113 0.71 -12.20 -2.58
CA TRP A 113 0.08 -10.90 -2.45
C TRP A 113 -0.09 -10.20 -3.80
N LEU A 114 0.86 -10.35 -4.72
CA LEU A 114 0.72 -9.86 -6.10
C LEU A 114 -0.46 -10.52 -6.81
N ALA A 115 -0.61 -11.84 -6.75
CA ALA A 115 -1.72 -12.55 -7.38
C ALA A 115 -3.08 -12.11 -6.82
N LEU A 116 -3.19 -12.00 -5.49
CA LEU A 116 -4.39 -11.49 -4.84
C LEU A 116 -4.65 -10.01 -5.19
N PHE A 117 -3.59 -9.21 -5.37
CA PHE A 117 -3.71 -7.82 -5.76
C PHE A 117 -4.17 -7.64 -7.21
N PHE A 118 -3.78 -8.55 -8.12
CA PHE A 118 -4.33 -8.61 -9.48
C PHE A 118 -5.84 -8.86 -9.44
N ILE A 119 -6.28 -9.85 -8.67
CA ILE A 119 -7.71 -10.15 -8.49
C ILE A 119 -8.45 -8.95 -7.90
N PHE A 120 -7.89 -8.33 -6.86
CA PHE A 120 -8.43 -7.11 -6.27
C PHE A 120 -8.60 -6.02 -7.33
N THR A 121 -7.55 -5.71 -8.09
CA THR A 121 -7.54 -4.64 -9.09
C THR A 121 -8.55 -4.88 -10.21
N ILE A 122 -8.65 -6.12 -10.71
CA ILE A 122 -9.67 -6.51 -11.70
C ILE A 122 -11.09 -6.34 -11.14
N SER A 123 -11.29 -6.61 -9.85
CA SER A 123 -12.59 -6.43 -9.18
C SER A 123 -12.88 -4.98 -8.75
N PHE A 124 -11.86 -4.13 -8.71
CA PHE A 124 -11.95 -2.75 -8.22
C PHE A 124 -12.33 -1.79 -9.35
N PHE A 125 -11.71 -1.94 -10.52
CA PHE A 125 -12.02 -1.13 -11.70
C PHE A 125 -13.20 -1.70 -12.48
N ARG A 126 -13.96 -0.80 -13.13
CA ARG A 126 -15.08 -1.17 -14.01
C ARG A 126 -14.58 -1.80 -15.31
N TYR A 127 -13.49 -1.27 -15.88
CA TYR A 127 -12.93 -1.75 -17.14
C TYR A 127 -11.61 -2.49 -16.91
N ARG A 128 -11.50 -3.68 -17.52
CA ARG A 128 -10.26 -4.49 -17.47
C ARG A 128 -9.05 -3.76 -18.08
N ALA A 129 -9.26 -2.91 -19.08
CA ALA A 129 -8.19 -2.11 -19.66
C ALA A 129 -7.57 -1.14 -18.63
N THR A 130 -8.40 -0.51 -17.80
CA THR A 130 -7.95 0.37 -16.70
C THR A 130 -7.15 -0.41 -15.67
N ALA A 131 -7.65 -1.59 -15.27
CA ALA A 131 -6.93 -2.48 -14.35
C ALA A 131 -5.57 -2.90 -14.90
N LEU A 132 -5.51 -3.32 -16.17
CA LEU A 132 -4.26 -3.72 -16.81
C LEU A 132 -3.27 -2.55 -16.93
N LEU A 133 -3.75 -1.37 -17.35
CA LEU A 133 -2.92 -0.16 -17.43
C LEU A 133 -2.35 0.20 -16.06
N PHE A 134 -3.18 0.21 -15.03
CA PHE A 134 -2.75 0.49 -13.66
C PHE A 134 -1.64 -0.49 -13.22
N LEU A 135 -1.85 -1.79 -13.39
CA LEU A 135 -0.84 -2.80 -13.03
C LEU A 135 0.44 -2.63 -13.84
N ALA A 136 0.36 -2.44 -15.15
CA ALA A 136 1.53 -2.28 -16.01
C ALA A 136 2.33 -1.02 -15.64
N VAL A 137 1.67 0.13 -15.50
CA VAL A 137 2.34 1.39 -15.19
C VAL A 137 3.01 1.34 -13.81
N PHE A 138 2.29 0.87 -12.79
CA PHE A 138 2.78 0.99 -11.42
C PHE A 138 3.59 -0.20 -10.92
N LEU A 139 3.49 -1.37 -11.54
CA LEU A 139 4.27 -2.55 -11.12
C LEU A 139 5.46 -2.82 -12.04
N LEU A 140 5.33 -2.55 -13.35
CA LEU A 140 6.38 -2.81 -14.32
C LEU A 140 7.14 -1.53 -14.70
N LEU A 141 6.43 -0.44 -15.01
CA LEU A 141 7.07 0.78 -15.53
C LEU A 141 7.54 1.76 -14.46
N ALA A 142 7.16 1.56 -13.18
CA ALA A 142 7.62 2.36 -12.06
C ALA A 142 8.88 1.73 -11.44
N PRO A 143 10.09 2.24 -11.71
CA PRO A 143 11.33 1.54 -11.35
C PRO A 143 11.51 1.34 -9.85
N ALA A 144 11.02 2.27 -9.02
CA ALA A 144 11.07 2.15 -7.57
C ALA A 144 10.22 0.96 -7.06
N ASN A 145 9.03 0.75 -7.64
CA ASN A 145 8.16 -0.35 -7.26
C ASN A 145 8.68 -1.68 -7.81
N LEU A 146 9.17 -1.69 -9.05
CA LEU A 146 9.80 -2.87 -9.64
C LEU A 146 11.05 -3.28 -8.84
N SER A 147 11.89 -2.32 -8.45
CA SER A 147 13.07 -2.56 -7.61
C SER A 147 12.68 -3.09 -6.24
N ASP A 148 11.68 -2.50 -5.57
CA ASP A 148 11.20 -3.00 -4.28
C ASP A 148 10.73 -4.45 -4.40
N PHE A 149 9.83 -4.71 -5.37
CA PHE A 149 9.30 -6.05 -5.64
C PHE A 149 10.39 -7.08 -5.90
N THR A 150 11.31 -6.77 -6.83
CA THR A 150 12.36 -7.69 -7.27
C THR A 150 13.50 -7.84 -6.27
N SER A 151 13.66 -6.93 -5.33
CA SER A 151 14.59 -7.08 -4.20
C SER A 151 14.02 -7.90 -3.03
N GLY A 152 12.79 -8.42 -3.14
CA GLY A 152 12.10 -9.04 -2.01
C GLY A 152 11.65 -8.03 -0.95
N GLY A 153 11.60 -6.75 -1.31
CA GLY A 153 11.16 -5.68 -0.42
C GLY A 153 9.69 -5.83 -0.03
N ASP A 154 9.34 -5.23 1.09
CA ASP A 154 8.06 -5.43 1.74
C ASP A 154 7.11 -4.22 1.56
N TYR A 155 7.53 -3.04 1.10
CA TYR A 155 6.65 -1.85 1.03
C TYR A 155 5.49 -2.05 0.06
N LEU A 156 5.79 -2.52 -1.15
CA LEU A 156 4.78 -2.76 -2.16
C LEU A 156 3.82 -3.88 -1.73
N THR A 157 4.36 -4.96 -1.18
CA THR A 157 3.61 -6.09 -0.64
C THR A 157 2.70 -5.67 0.52
N ASN A 158 3.21 -4.81 1.41
CA ASN A 158 2.46 -4.19 2.49
C ASN A 158 1.23 -3.44 1.97
N PHE A 159 1.42 -2.64 0.92
CA PHE A 159 0.31 -1.94 0.29
C PHE A 159 -0.72 -2.91 -0.31
N PHE A 160 -0.28 -4.00 -0.94
CA PHE A 160 -1.19 -4.99 -1.54
C PHE A 160 -2.15 -5.60 -0.53
N TYR A 161 -1.63 -6.18 0.56
CA TYR A 161 -2.52 -6.78 1.56
C TYR A 161 -3.35 -5.75 2.31
N LEU A 162 -2.87 -4.53 2.50
CA LEU A 162 -3.66 -3.45 3.09
C LEU A 162 -4.86 -3.10 2.19
N ALA A 163 -4.62 -2.88 0.90
CA ALA A 163 -5.67 -2.57 -0.06
C ALA A 163 -6.72 -3.68 -0.13
N ILE A 164 -6.28 -4.95 -0.12
CA ILE A 164 -7.15 -6.13 -0.09
C ILE A 164 -7.95 -6.15 1.22
N ALA A 165 -7.31 -5.99 2.38
CA ALA A 165 -7.98 -6.03 3.69
C ALA A 165 -9.04 -4.94 3.83
N VAL A 166 -8.71 -3.71 3.41
CA VAL A 166 -9.64 -2.56 3.39
C VAL A 166 -10.84 -2.85 2.50
N ALA A 167 -10.61 -3.40 1.30
CA ALA A 167 -11.68 -3.71 0.37
C ALA A 167 -12.59 -4.84 0.87
N LEU A 168 -12.00 -5.90 1.44
CA LEU A 168 -12.75 -7.00 2.07
C LEU A 168 -13.58 -6.50 3.25
N PHE A 169 -13.00 -5.69 4.13
CA PHE A 169 -13.70 -5.10 5.27
C PHE A 169 -14.89 -4.25 4.81
N ILE A 170 -14.70 -3.31 3.86
CA ILE A 170 -15.78 -2.46 3.36
C ILE A 170 -16.88 -3.28 2.68
N ARG A 171 -16.52 -4.28 1.85
CA ARG A 171 -17.50 -5.17 1.21
C ARG A 171 -18.27 -6.03 2.21
N SER A 172 -17.67 -6.35 3.35
CA SER A 172 -18.32 -7.13 4.40
C SER A 172 -19.37 -6.35 5.18
N LEU A 173 -19.29 -4.99 5.22
CA LEU A 173 -20.22 -4.15 5.98
C LEU A 173 -21.68 -4.32 5.56
N ASP A 174 -21.91 -4.60 4.28
CA ASP A 174 -23.24 -4.81 3.70
C ASP A 174 -23.75 -6.26 3.89
N ARG A 175 -22.99 -7.10 4.60
CA ARG A 175 -23.31 -8.52 4.89
C ARG A 175 -23.63 -8.72 6.38
N THR A 176 -23.86 -9.97 6.77
CA THR A 176 -24.10 -10.35 8.17
C THR A 176 -22.85 -10.06 9.03
N PHE A 177 -23.07 -9.82 10.32
CA PHE A 177 -21.99 -9.45 11.25
C PHE A 177 -20.86 -10.49 11.27
N TYR A 178 -21.19 -11.79 11.23
CA TYR A 178 -20.19 -12.88 11.24
C TYR A 178 -19.23 -12.85 10.06
N VAL A 179 -19.66 -12.36 8.89
CA VAL A 179 -18.78 -12.20 7.70
C VAL A 179 -17.80 -11.03 7.90
N CYS A 180 -18.15 -10.04 8.71
CA CYS A 180 -17.28 -8.91 9.01
C CYS A 180 -16.14 -9.28 9.96
N ILE A 181 -16.33 -10.27 10.84
CA ILE A 181 -15.34 -10.65 11.85
C ILE A 181 -14.00 -11.05 11.20
N PRO A 182 -13.92 -12.02 10.26
CA PRO A 182 -12.65 -12.39 9.66
C PRO A 182 -12.03 -11.23 8.86
N ALA A 183 -12.83 -10.39 8.21
CA ALA A 183 -12.33 -9.21 7.50
C ALA A 183 -11.76 -8.15 8.45
N ALA A 184 -12.39 -7.95 9.61
CA ALA A 184 -11.92 -7.06 10.68
C ALA A 184 -10.64 -7.60 11.35
N LEU A 185 -10.57 -8.89 11.62
CA LEU A 185 -9.36 -9.55 12.13
C LEU A 185 -8.19 -9.40 11.15
N PHE A 186 -8.42 -9.73 9.87
CA PHE A 186 -7.41 -9.58 8.82
C PHE A 186 -6.97 -8.12 8.68
N LEU A 187 -7.90 -7.17 8.70
CA LEU A 187 -7.57 -5.75 8.71
C LEU A 187 -6.70 -5.39 9.93
N GLY A 188 -7.05 -5.82 11.14
CA GLY A 188 -6.23 -5.61 12.34
C GLY A 188 -4.78 -6.10 12.19
N VAL A 189 -4.60 -7.30 11.63
CA VAL A 189 -3.26 -7.85 11.31
C VAL A 189 -2.52 -6.98 10.29
N THR A 190 -3.20 -6.55 9.22
CA THR A 190 -2.55 -5.71 8.21
C THR A 190 -2.21 -4.32 8.74
N LEU A 191 -2.99 -3.76 9.67
CA LEU A 191 -2.70 -2.45 10.27
C LEU A 191 -1.54 -2.52 11.25
N SER A 192 -1.31 -3.67 11.89
CA SER A 192 -0.12 -3.90 12.71
C SER A 192 1.14 -4.26 11.90
N SER A 193 1.13 -4.09 10.58
CA SER A 193 2.33 -4.31 9.74
C SER A 193 3.24 -3.09 9.63
N ARG A 194 2.66 -1.88 9.65
CA ARG A 194 3.38 -0.60 9.59
C ARG A 194 2.60 0.49 10.30
N ILE A 195 3.31 1.34 11.03
CA ILE A 195 2.66 2.38 11.83
C ILE A 195 1.86 3.39 10.98
N VAL A 196 2.34 3.71 9.77
CA VAL A 196 1.67 4.68 8.88
C VAL A 196 0.25 4.22 8.49
N TYR A 197 -0.02 2.91 8.52
CA TYR A 197 -1.33 2.39 8.17
C TYR A 197 -2.38 2.60 9.25
N ALA A 198 -2.00 2.88 10.50
CA ALA A 198 -2.95 3.26 11.55
C ALA A 198 -3.79 4.48 11.15
N LEU A 199 -3.27 5.36 10.29
CA LEU A 199 -3.99 6.55 9.79
C LEU A 199 -5.25 6.20 8.98
N ILE A 200 -5.34 5.00 8.40
CA ILE A 200 -6.53 4.58 7.65
C ILE A 200 -7.72 4.24 8.55
N LEU A 201 -7.49 4.04 9.85
CA LEU A 201 -8.57 3.76 10.80
C LEU A 201 -9.57 4.92 10.87
N ILE A 202 -9.10 6.17 10.77
CA ILE A 202 -9.94 7.37 10.85
C ILE A 202 -10.95 7.42 9.68
N PRO A 203 -10.52 7.35 8.40
CA PRO A 203 -11.47 7.37 7.29
C PRO A 203 -12.32 6.11 7.20
N LEU A 204 -11.82 4.96 7.65
CA LEU A 204 -12.63 3.75 7.80
C LEU A 204 -13.70 3.89 8.88
N LEU A 205 -13.40 4.57 9.99
CA LEU A 205 -14.35 4.82 11.07
C LEU A 205 -15.48 5.71 10.57
N ALA A 206 -15.14 6.80 9.88
CA ALA A 206 -16.10 7.68 9.23
C ALA A 206 -17.01 6.89 8.25
N LEU A 207 -16.43 6.07 7.37
CA LEU A 207 -17.19 5.25 6.43
C LEU A 207 -18.11 4.24 7.14
N THR A 208 -17.62 3.58 8.20
CA THR A 208 -18.37 2.54 8.91
C THR A 208 -19.55 3.14 9.68
N LEU A 209 -19.36 4.31 10.30
CA LEU A 209 -20.43 5.08 10.94
C LEU A 209 -21.49 5.57 9.95
N GLN A 210 -21.09 5.88 8.71
CA GLN A 210 -22.01 6.29 7.65
C GLN A 210 -22.85 5.12 7.10
N ARG A 211 -22.38 3.87 7.25
CA ARG A 211 -23.03 2.67 6.66
C ARG A 211 -23.72 1.75 7.65
N THR A 212 -23.34 1.82 8.93
CA THR A 212 -23.79 0.86 9.94
C THR A 212 -24.18 1.56 11.24
N SER A 213 -24.82 0.84 12.16
CA SER A 213 -25.14 1.38 13.48
C SER A 213 -23.88 1.64 14.31
N ARG A 214 -23.98 2.58 15.27
CA ARG A 214 -22.86 2.93 16.18
C ARG A 214 -22.35 1.71 16.94
N SER A 215 -23.24 0.89 17.50
CA SER A 215 -22.87 -0.32 18.25
C SER A 215 -22.11 -1.32 17.37
N ARG A 216 -22.57 -1.53 16.13
CA ARG A 216 -21.87 -2.41 15.17
C ARG A 216 -20.49 -1.85 14.82
N THR A 217 -20.39 -0.53 14.63
CA THR A 217 -19.10 0.12 14.37
C THR A 217 -18.13 -0.07 15.53
N ILE A 218 -18.57 0.19 16.76
CA ILE A 218 -17.76 0.00 17.97
C ILE A 218 -17.27 -1.44 18.07
N ALA A 219 -18.17 -2.42 17.87
CA ALA A 219 -17.81 -3.84 17.93
C ALA A 219 -16.76 -4.21 16.86
N LEU A 220 -16.91 -3.77 15.62
CA LEU A 220 -15.94 -4.04 14.55
C LEU A 220 -14.59 -3.39 14.81
N PHE A 221 -14.57 -2.14 15.28
CA PHE A 221 -13.32 -1.46 15.63
C PHE A 221 -12.64 -2.06 16.85
N ALA A 222 -13.41 -2.52 17.85
CA ALA A 222 -12.86 -3.29 18.96
C ALA A 222 -12.18 -4.57 18.44
N ILE A 223 -12.80 -5.32 17.51
CA ILE A 223 -12.18 -6.51 16.91
C ILE A 223 -10.87 -6.16 16.17
N ILE A 224 -10.87 -5.08 15.37
CA ILE A 224 -9.66 -4.62 14.65
C ILE A 224 -8.53 -4.30 15.64
N LEU A 225 -8.83 -3.52 16.69
CA LEU A 225 -7.85 -3.10 17.69
C LEU A 225 -7.37 -4.27 18.54
N ILE A 226 -8.26 -5.19 18.94
CA ILE A 226 -7.89 -6.40 19.68
C ILE A 226 -6.98 -7.28 18.82
N ALA A 227 -7.27 -7.47 17.53
CA ALA A 227 -6.41 -8.25 16.64
C ALA A 227 -5.02 -7.62 16.49
N ALA A 228 -4.96 -6.30 16.26
CA ALA A 228 -3.69 -5.58 16.18
C ALA A 228 -2.90 -5.68 17.49
N ALA A 229 -3.56 -5.48 18.64
CA ALA A 229 -2.95 -5.58 19.96
C ALA A 229 -2.48 -7.01 20.29
N ALA A 230 -3.27 -8.02 19.97
CA ALA A 230 -2.95 -9.43 20.24
C ALA A 230 -1.70 -9.90 19.49
N ILE A 231 -1.41 -9.32 18.33
CA ILE A 231 -0.20 -9.64 17.54
C ILE A 231 0.98 -8.78 17.98
N THR A 232 0.72 -7.52 18.31
CA THR A 232 1.76 -6.52 18.54
C THR A 232 2.28 -6.56 19.97
N LEU A 233 1.40 -6.61 20.97
CA LEU A 233 1.78 -6.50 22.38
C LEU A 233 2.70 -7.63 22.85
N PRO A 234 2.47 -8.92 22.52
CA PRO A 234 3.34 -9.99 22.99
C PRO A 234 4.80 -9.81 22.59
N VAL A 235 5.07 -9.32 21.37
CA VAL A 235 6.43 -9.08 20.88
C VAL A 235 7.15 -7.98 21.67
N PHE A 236 6.40 -7.02 22.22
CA PHE A 236 6.97 -5.95 23.01
C PHE A 236 7.02 -6.26 24.53
N THR A 237 6.46 -7.39 24.99
CA THR A 237 6.55 -7.78 26.40
C THR A 237 7.98 -8.18 26.81
N PRO A 238 8.40 -7.95 28.07
CA PRO A 238 7.62 -7.39 29.19
C PRO A 238 7.48 -5.85 29.18
N HIS A 239 8.32 -5.13 28.43
CA HIS A 239 8.38 -3.66 28.46
C HIS A 239 7.64 -3.00 27.29
N ALA A 240 6.35 -3.33 27.13
CA ALA A 240 5.61 -3.04 25.90
C ALA A 240 5.64 -1.56 25.48
N PHE A 241 5.45 -0.66 26.44
CA PHE A 241 5.43 0.78 26.19
C PHE A 241 6.81 1.34 25.85
N THR A 242 7.85 0.96 26.60
CA THR A 242 9.23 1.41 26.37
C THR A 242 9.72 1.00 24.98
N HIS A 243 9.48 -0.26 24.62
CA HIS A 243 9.90 -0.80 23.32
C HIS A 243 9.12 -0.18 22.15
N LEU A 244 7.82 0.07 22.33
CA LEU A 244 7.03 0.79 21.32
C LEU A 244 7.52 2.23 21.13
N LEU A 245 7.83 2.95 22.21
CA LEU A 245 8.42 4.29 22.14
C LEU A 245 9.79 4.27 21.44
N GLN A 246 10.64 3.28 21.76
CA GLN A 246 11.92 3.11 21.08
C GLN A 246 11.73 2.88 19.57
N GLN A 247 10.74 2.10 19.16
CA GLN A 247 10.39 1.93 17.75
C GLN A 247 9.91 3.23 17.08
N LEU A 248 9.12 4.03 17.79
CA LEU A 248 8.71 5.36 17.33
C LEU A 248 9.91 6.29 17.16
N ASP A 249 10.83 6.29 18.12
CA ASP A 249 12.03 7.12 18.11
C ASP A 249 13.02 6.70 17.02
N GLN A 250 13.20 5.39 16.80
CA GLN A 250 14.00 4.88 15.68
C GLN A 250 13.44 5.35 14.33
N ASN A 251 12.12 5.32 14.15
CA ASN A 251 11.48 5.86 12.95
C ASN A 251 11.59 7.39 12.87
N ALA A 252 11.49 8.09 14.00
CA ALA A 252 11.63 9.55 14.07
C ALA A 252 13.08 10.01 13.82
N SER A 253 14.09 9.18 14.08
CA SER A 253 15.50 9.49 13.79
C SER A 253 15.74 9.76 12.30
N LYS A 254 14.92 9.18 11.42
CA LYS A 254 14.91 9.45 9.98
C LYS A 254 14.50 10.89 9.65
N LEU A 255 13.80 11.56 10.56
CA LEU A 255 13.37 12.97 10.45
C LEU A 255 14.44 13.96 10.93
N ARG A 256 15.64 13.50 11.33
CA ARG A 256 16.73 14.37 11.81
C ARG A 256 17.18 15.45 10.82
N TYR A 257 16.87 15.27 9.53
CA TYR A 257 17.18 16.22 8.46
C TYR A 257 16.16 17.35 8.34
N ILE A 258 15.02 17.26 9.04
CA ILE A 258 14.02 18.31 9.07
C ILE A 258 14.32 19.20 10.28
N PRO A 259 14.28 20.55 10.14
CA PRO A 259 14.57 21.47 11.24
C PRO A 259 13.78 21.14 12.51
N SER A 260 14.47 21.07 13.65
CA SER A 260 13.88 20.72 14.94
C SER A 260 12.77 21.67 15.39
N ALA A 261 12.82 22.94 14.94
CA ALA A 261 11.78 23.95 15.16
C ALA A 261 10.39 23.53 14.64
N LEU A 262 10.34 22.66 13.63
CA LEU A 262 9.09 22.13 13.10
C LEU A 262 8.58 20.91 13.87
N HIS A 263 9.32 20.39 14.84
CA HIS A 263 9.00 19.18 15.60
C HIS A 263 8.35 18.08 14.74
N PRO A 264 9.00 17.64 13.65
CA PRO A 264 8.39 16.78 12.62
C PRO A 264 7.83 15.47 13.16
N ARG A 265 8.37 14.98 14.29
CA ARG A 265 7.87 13.82 15.04
C ARG A 265 6.41 13.95 15.50
N TRP A 266 5.93 15.17 15.74
CA TRP A 266 4.58 15.45 16.22
C TRP A 266 3.74 16.17 15.17
N THR A 267 4.32 17.13 14.46
CA THR A 267 3.56 17.97 13.52
C THR A 267 3.06 17.18 12.32
N LEU A 268 3.85 16.25 11.77
CA LEU A 268 3.42 15.44 10.62
C LEU A 268 2.29 14.47 10.98
N PRO A 269 2.36 13.66 12.08
CA PRO A 269 1.23 12.83 12.49
C PRO A 269 -0.02 13.64 12.81
N VAL A 270 0.11 14.76 13.53
CA VAL A 270 -1.04 15.61 13.88
C VAL A 270 -1.69 16.16 12.62
N LEU A 271 -0.92 16.66 11.66
CA LEU A 271 -1.45 17.17 10.40
C LEU A 271 -2.14 16.05 9.59
N ALA A 272 -1.54 14.86 9.53
CA ALA A 272 -2.13 13.71 8.86
C ALA A 272 -3.45 13.28 9.51
N VAL A 273 -3.54 13.31 10.85
CA VAL A 273 -4.78 13.04 11.60
C VAL A 273 -5.83 14.12 11.30
N ILE A 274 -5.48 15.40 11.29
CA ILE A 274 -6.39 16.50 10.94
C ILE A 274 -6.97 16.29 9.54
N VAL A 275 -6.11 16.00 8.55
CA VAL A 275 -6.54 15.70 7.17
C VAL A 275 -7.41 14.45 7.13
N ALA A 276 -7.08 13.41 7.89
CA ALA A 276 -7.92 12.22 7.97
C ALA A 276 -9.30 12.52 8.57
N CYS A 277 -9.38 13.39 9.58
CA CYS A 277 -10.64 13.78 10.23
C CYS A 277 -11.60 14.51 9.29
N THR A 278 -11.13 15.12 8.21
CA THR A 278 -12.04 15.76 7.23
C THR A 278 -12.97 14.75 6.55
N THR A 279 -12.68 13.44 6.61
CA THR A 279 -13.56 12.41 6.05
C THR A 279 -14.88 12.24 6.79
N PHE A 280 -15.01 12.72 8.03
CA PHE A 280 -16.30 12.77 8.72
C PHE A 280 -17.28 13.76 8.06
N LEU A 281 -16.76 14.71 7.28
CA LEU A 281 -17.56 15.75 6.61
C LEU A 281 -17.95 15.36 5.18
N VAL A 282 -17.44 14.24 4.67
CA VAL A 282 -17.62 13.83 3.27
C VAL A 282 -18.18 12.42 3.22
N HIS A 283 -19.09 12.16 2.28
CA HIS A 283 -19.59 10.81 2.06
C HIS A 283 -18.46 9.88 1.59
N MET A 284 -18.17 8.82 2.34
CA MET A 284 -17.04 7.96 2.09
C MET A 284 -17.42 6.72 1.27
N ASN A 285 -16.52 6.37 0.34
CA ASN A 285 -16.57 5.14 -0.44
C ASN A 285 -15.15 4.60 -0.62
N LEU A 286 -15.02 3.37 -1.13
CA LEU A 286 -13.72 2.71 -1.26
C LEU A 286 -12.68 3.54 -2.05
N PRO A 287 -12.98 4.14 -3.23
CA PRO A 287 -12.04 5.06 -3.88
C PRO A 287 -11.63 6.27 -3.02
N ARG A 288 -12.57 6.89 -2.29
CA ARG A 288 -12.27 8.05 -1.41
C ARG A 288 -11.41 7.66 -0.20
N ILE A 289 -11.51 6.42 0.28
CA ILE A 289 -10.58 5.87 1.29
C ILE A 289 -9.16 5.89 0.74
N PHE A 290 -8.93 5.39 -0.47
CA PHE A 290 -7.60 5.40 -1.10
C PHE A 290 -7.09 6.82 -1.38
N LEU A 291 -7.96 7.77 -1.78
CA LEU A 291 -7.56 9.18 -1.86
C LEU A 291 -7.08 9.70 -0.50
N THR A 292 -7.86 9.46 0.56
CA THR A 292 -7.52 9.94 1.90
C THR A 292 -6.22 9.32 2.37
N LEU A 293 -6.05 7.99 2.22
CA LEU A 293 -4.81 7.28 2.51
C LEU A 293 -3.63 7.89 1.76
N SER A 294 -3.81 8.23 0.48
CA SER A 294 -2.76 8.89 -0.30
C SER A 294 -2.36 10.22 0.30
N ILE A 295 -3.33 11.09 0.61
CA ILE A 295 -3.03 12.45 1.08
C ILE A 295 -2.41 12.39 2.48
N THR A 296 -2.96 11.58 3.39
CA THR A 296 -2.44 11.46 4.76
C THR A 296 -1.05 10.83 4.78
N SER A 297 -0.83 9.79 3.97
CA SER A 297 0.50 9.19 3.82
C SER A 297 1.48 10.16 3.15
N PHE A 298 1.03 10.97 2.19
CA PHE A 298 1.88 11.98 1.56
C PHE A 298 2.31 13.07 2.54
N VAL A 299 1.38 13.56 3.37
CA VAL A 299 1.70 14.50 4.46
C VAL A 299 2.77 13.94 5.39
N MET A 300 2.70 12.65 5.71
CA MET A 300 3.69 11.97 6.57
C MET A 300 5.03 11.73 5.89
N LEU A 301 5.02 11.23 4.65
CA LEU A 301 6.20 10.64 4.02
C LEU A 301 6.92 11.60 3.06
N ALA A 302 6.22 12.55 2.44
CA ALA A 302 6.84 13.46 1.48
C ALA A 302 7.91 14.37 2.11
N PRO A 303 7.70 14.99 3.29
CA PRO A 303 8.74 15.79 3.92
C PRO A 303 10.00 14.98 4.22
N PHE A 304 9.83 13.73 4.67
CA PHE A 304 10.93 12.81 4.90
C PHE A 304 11.69 12.51 3.60
N VAL A 305 11.00 12.09 2.54
CA VAL A 305 11.63 11.73 1.27
C VAL A 305 12.32 12.93 0.63
N ILE A 306 11.72 14.12 0.70
CA ILE A 306 12.32 15.36 0.18
C ILE A 306 13.56 15.72 0.99
N ALA A 307 13.46 15.80 2.32
CA ALA A 307 14.60 16.16 3.17
C ALA A 307 15.75 15.17 3.01
N PHE A 308 15.45 13.87 2.99
CA PHE A 308 16.46 12.84 2.80
C PHE A 308 17.08 12.90 1.40
N SER A 309 16.29 13.10 0.34
CA SER A 309 16.79 13.23 -1.05
C SER A 309 17.73 14.43 -1.24
N LEU A 310 17.54 15.50 -0.46
CA LEU A 310 18.42 16.67 -0.48
C LEU A 310 19.76 16.43 0.24
N HIS A 311 19.79 15.51 1.22
CA HIS A 311 20.98 15.26 2.05
C HIS A 311 21.73 13.98 1.66
N ALA A 312 21.07 13.00 1.04
CA ALA A 312 21.65 11.74 0.66
C ALA A 312 22.31 11.83 -0.73
N LYS A 313 23.58 11.39 -0.82
CA LYS A 313 24.31 11.30 -2.10
C LYS A 313 23.71 10.27 -3.08
N LYS A 314 22.78 9.40 -2.63
CA LYS A 314 22.09 8.40 -3.46
C LYS A 314 20.58 8.67 -3.46
N LEU A 315 20.08 9.29 -4.53
CA LEU A 315 18.66 9.67 -4.70
C LEU A 315 17.72 8.52 -5.09
N SER A 316 18.23 7.38 -5.56
CA SER A 316 17.44 6.45 -6.38
C SER A 316 16.48 5.52 -5.64
N TYR A 317 16.67 5.28 -4.34
CA TYR A 317 15.90 4.27 -3.59
C TYR A 317 14.79 4.84 -2.70
N GLU A 318 14.82 6.14 -2.45
CA GLU A 318 14.02 6.78 -1.39
C GLU A 318 12.60 7.12 -1.85
N PHE A 319 12.37 7.23 -3.16
CA PHE A 319 11.02 7.39 -3.71
C PHE A 319 10.14 6.17 -3.51
N SER A 320 10.71 5.00 -3.16
CA SER A 320 9.93 3.80 -2.82
C SER A 320 9.02 4.03 -1.61
N TYR A 321 9.35 4.94 -0.69
CA TYR A 321 8.49 5.32 0.43
C TYR A 321 7.21 6.03 -0.04
N LEU A 322 7.22 6.71 -1.18
CA LEU A 322 6.02 7.35 -1.74
C LEU A 322 5.16 6.41 -2.59
N SER A 323 5.56 5.14 -2.74
CA SER A 323 4.81 4.14 -3.51
C SER A 323 3.37 4.01 -3.02
N VAL A 324 3.17 3.93 -1.70
CA VAL A 324 1.84 3.85 -1.05
C VAL A 324 0.98 5.05 -1.45
N CYS A 325 1.54 6.27 -1.42
CA CYS A 325 0.83 7.48 -1.80
C CYS A 325 0.42 7.43 -3.27
N VAL A 326 1.39 7.17 -4.16
CA VAL A 326 1.19 7.17 -5.60
C VAL A 326 0.20 6.08 -6.03
N LEU A 327 0.32 4.87 -5.49
CA LEU A 327 -0.59 3.77 -5.78
C LEU A 327 -2.02 4.04 -5.30
N SER A 328 -2.17 4.54 -4.07
CA SER A 328 -3.47 4.88 -3.51
C SER A 328 -4.16 6.01 -4.29
N PHE A 329 -3.41 7.06 -4.62
CA PHE A 329 -3.91 8.15 -5.47
C PHE A 329 -4.37 7.63 -6.83
N SER A 330 -3.59 6.73 -7.43
CA SER A 330 -3.85 6.22 -8.77
C SER A 330 -5.08 5.30 -8.82
N LEU A 331 -5.31 4.48 -7.77
CA LEU A 331 -6.57 3.75 -7.61
C LEU A 331 -7.76 4.70 -7.59
N TRP A 332 -7.68 5.79 -6.82
CA TRP A 332 -8.74 6.79 -6.80
C TRP A 332 -8.92 7.50 -8.15
N ALA A 333 -7.85 8.04 -8.72
CA ALA A 333 -7.88 8.86 -9.93
C ALA A 333 -8.44 8.09 -11.13
N LEU A 334 -7.95 6.87 -11.36
CA LEU A 334 -8.42 6.02 -12.46
C LEU A 334 -9.87 5.56 -12.23
N SER A 335 -10.27 5.23 -11.00
CA SER A 335 -11.67 4.85 -10.72
C SER A 335 -12.64 6.03 -10.90
N ARG A 336 -12.15 7.27 -10.72
CA ARG A 336 -12.93 8.48 -11.00
C ARG A 336 -13.03 8.73 -12.51
N TYR A 337 -11.95 8.50 -13.25
CA TYR A 337 -11.93 8.61 -14.71
C TYR A 337 -12.99 7.71 -15.36
N GLU A 338 -13.13 6.45 -14.90
CA GLU A 338 -14.15 5.51 -15.42
C GLU A 338 -15.61 5.94 -15.18
N ARG A 339 -15.85 6.90 -14.29
CA ARG A 339 -17.21 7.40 -13.97
C ARG A 339 -17.58 8.65 -14.76
N LEU A 340 -16.66 9.26 -15.49
CA LEU A 340 -17.02 10.37 -16.36
C LEU A 340 -17.89 9.83 -17.50
N PRO A 341 -19.02 10.49 -17.82
CA PRO A 341 -19.80 10.10 -18.98
C PRO A 341 -18.85 10.17 -20.18
N VAL A 342 -18.69 9.05 -20.89
CA VAL A 342 -18.06 9.07 -22.20
C VAL A 342 -18.89 10.06 -22.99
N CYS A 343 -18.31 11.21 -23.36
CA CYS A 343 -19.00 12.19 -24.17
C CYS A 343 -19.57 11.41 -25.35
N ALA A 344 -20.90 11.27 -25.39
CA ALA A 344 -21.54 10.62 -26.51
C ALA A 344 -20.97 11.32 -27.74
N PRO A 345 -20.45 10.57 -28.74
CA PRO A 345 -19.96 11.19 -29.96
C PRO A 345 -21.06 12.15 -30.37
N HIS A 346 -20.73 13.45 -30.46
CA HIS A 346 -21.67 14.47 -30.87
C HIS A 346 -22.32 13.93 -32.14
N GLU A 347 -23.56 13.43 -32.02
CA GLU A 347 -24.34 13.09 -33.20
C GLU A 347 -24.49 14.44 -33.88
N LEU A 348 -23.70 14.64 -34.92
CA LEU A 348 -23.85 15.78 -35.81
C LEU A 348 -25.35 15.84 -36.12
N PRO A 349 -26.01 16.98 -35.85
CA PRO A 349 -27.45 17.07 -35.99
C PRO A 349 -27.81 16.51 -37.35
N LYS A 350 -28.62 15.45 -37.38
CA LYS A 350 -29.12 14.88 -38.64
C LYS A 350 -29.83 16.01 -39.35
N VAL A 351 -29.16 16.61 -40.34
CA VAL A 351 -29.74 17.63 -41.21
C VAL A 351 -30.94 16.96 -41.86
N HIS A 352 -32.13 17.25 -41.35
CA HIS A 352 -33.37 16.86 -41.96
C HIS A 352 -33.47 17.65 -43.25
N ASN A 353 -33.04 17.05 -44.36
CA ASN A 353 -33.45 17.47 -45.69
C ASN A 353 -34.96 17.26 -45.77
N ARG A 354 -35.73 18.27 -45.38
CA ARG A 354 -37.09 18.47 -45.90
C ARG A 354 -36.91 19.10 -47.28
N LEU A 355 -37.05 18.27 -48.31
CA LEU A 355 -37.39 18.70 -49.67
C LEU A 355 -38.86 18.39 -49.91
#